data_AF-A0A939CUE8-F1
#
_entry.id   AF-A0A939CUE8-F1
#
_cell.length_a   1.000
_cell.length_b   1.000
_cell.length_c   1.000
_cell.angle_alpha   90.00
_cell.angle_beta   90.00
_cell.angle_gamma   90.00
#
_symmetry.space_group_name_H-M   'P 1'
#
loop_
_entity.id
_entity.type
_entity.pdbx_description
1 polymer ?
#
loop_
_entity_poly.entity_id
_entity_poly.type
_entity_poly.pdbx_seq_one_letter_code
_entity_poly.pdbx_strand_id
1 'polypeptide(L)'
;MRDYEYISQPPSFTKQQKEKLTEKEINQRVDNRRQERQTIISDAIERALQGKPIHLFILWRERDTCDVTYQTLRDAFLLNEGENFPEHVKVSSVWINDPNLLKPLDTAGIAPKDGQEFDKQIRKQHQIKLDAWRNFLKHEVIALIDSTTKPYCFAIVEIGQTKKKEVHPKQSIYRVVREACVLEKISSQMVQTVKPKSSDQEDETTDTSPSYSKKTEGRILNAVLDLTLRQIGALYGLPSEVYERTGIPKEIAQNLDVIALCRRKATQGQDNIHYALAVRLRANGAVDVLFPDRNYWIPYAQAGIELGQIFSRVRCDRNYKTVQLKGIELAKFAVDVLTQVSEKPTLVLIEADVWRNERGEENGGQAWFQLKNEYLLAKRDILDFQHVPGHACVYPCDHNQLRNLLGIIRFRTGDETTQYITNRQAWNENSPARDLIRLSGFYDTSVPELLHYFSIGRLPQTQKAQDTSTARELYMLDSQDDEYGVNIAFKHQQMLEMLPFFIRSDFQKTEESLKSLCRIPHYLRISPAWAMGNIHSPYPMHLGKQLIKDHLCILGIEV
;
A
#
# COMPACT_ATOMS: atom_id res chain seq x y z
N MET A 1 9.77 8.59 -10.54
CA MET A 1 9.93 7.15 -10.24
C MET A 1 9.24 6.33 -11.31
N ARG A 2 9.59 5.05 -11.44
CA ARG A 2 9.09 4.13 -12.47
C ARG A 2 8.05 3.16 -11.88
N ASP A 3 7.18 2.60 -12.71
CA ASP A 3 6.23 1.53 -12.36
C ASP A 3 6.59 0.20 -13.03
N TYR A 4 5.88 -0.87 -12.69
CA TYR A 4 6.13 -2.19 -13.25
C TYR A 4 5.94 -2.25 -14.78
N GLU A 5 5.05 -1.45 -15.38
CA GLU A 5 4.85 -1.45 -16.83
C GLU A 5 6.06 -0.86 -17.56
N TYR A 6 6.63 0.23 -17.05
CA TYR A 6 7.88 0.77 -17.56
C TYR A 6 9.03 -0.24 -17.50
N ILE A 7 9.07 -1.05 -16.42
CA ILE A 7 10.10 -2.07 -16.19
C ILE A 7 9.89 -3.30 -17.08
N SER A 8 8.66 -3.79 -17.20
CA SER A 8 8.33 -5.05 -17.88
C SER A 8 8.19 -4.95 -19.40
N GLN A 9 7.85 -3.78 -19.94
CA GLN A 9 7.62 -3.65 -21.39
C GLN A 9 8.92 -3.79 -22.19
N PRO A 10 9.04 -4.74 -23.13
CA PRO A 10 10.23 -4.87 -23.95
C PRO A 10 10.50 -3.59 -24.75
N PRO A 11 11.76 -3.32 -25.10
CA PRO A 11 12.09 -2.13 -25.86
C PRO A 11 11.38 -2.12 -27.21
N SER A 12 10.63 -1.05 -27.48
CA SER A 12 10.02 -0.83 -28.78
C SER A 12 11.07 -0.26 -29.75
N PHE A 13 11.14 -0.85 -30.94
CA PHE A 13 11.96 -0.37 -32.04
C PHE A 13 11.04 0.14 -33.15
N THR A 14 11.29 1.35 -33.64
CA THR A 14 10.55 1.90 -34.77
C THR A 14 10.85 1.12 -36.05
N LYS A 15 9.95 1.19 -37.05
CA LYS A 15 10.15 0.53 -38.35
C LYS A 15 11.50 0.91 -38.98
N GLN A 16 11.85 2.19 -38.95
CA GLN A 16 13.14 2.71 -39.43
C GLN A 16 14.36 2.18 -38.65
N GLN A 17 14.20 1.85 -37.36
CA GLN A 17 15.28 1.25 -36.57
C GLN A 17 15.46 -0.23 -36.92
N LYS A 18 14.36 -0.97 -37.14
CA LYS A 18 14.41 -2.38 -37.57
C LYS A 18 15.00 -2.56 -38.96
N GLU A 19 14.79 -1.61 -39.87
CA GLU A 19 15.37 -1.63 -41.22
C GLU A 19 16.89 -1.31 -41.24
N LYS A 20 17.43 -0.69 -40.18
CA LYS A 20 18.84 -0.26 -40.08
C LYS A 20 19.70 -1.15 -39.18
N LEU A 21 19.08 -2.02 -38.39
CA LEU A 21 19.76 -2.88 -37.42
C LEU A 21 19.64 -4.32 -37.85
N THR A 22 20.72 -5.06 -37.71
CA THR A 22 20.69 -6.51 -37.83
C THR A 22 19.92 -7.13 -36.67
N GLU A 23 19.37 -8.33 -36.86
CA GLU A 23 18.68 -9.08 -35.80
C GLU A 23 19.57 -9.28 -34.56
N LYS A 24 20.88 -9.52 -34.78
CA LYS A 24 21.87 -9.62 -33.71
C LYS A 24 22.00 -8.33 -32.90
N GLU A 25 22.00 -7.16 -33.54
CA GLU A 25 22.06 -5.87 -32.85
C GLU A 25 20.77 -5.55 -32.11
N ILE A 26 19.61 -5.96 -32.65
CA ILE A 26 18.33 -5.84 -31.97
C ILE A 26 18.35 -6.68 -30.69
N ASN A 27 18.73 -7.96 -30.78
CA ASN A 27 18.82 -8.87 -29.64
C ASN A 27 19.78 -8.35 -28.58
N GLN A 28 20.98 -7.90 -28.97
CA GLN A 28 21.94 -7.30 -28.03
C GLN A 28 21.37 -6.07 -27.30
N ARG A 29 20.61 -5.21 -28.00
CA ARG A 29 19.98 -4.04 -27.38
C ARG A 29 18.83 -4.41 -26.46
N VAL A 30 18.08 -5.47 -26.78
CA VAL A 30 17.05 -6.03 -25.90
C VAL A 30 17.69 -6.53 -24.62
N ASP A 31 18.76 -7.32 -24.73
CA ASP A 31 19.46 -7.91 -23.59
C ASP A 31 20.11 -6.84 -22.70
N ASN A 32 20.80 -5.85 -23.28
CA ASN A 32 21.39 -4.76 -22.50
C ASN A 32 20.33 -4.00 -21.68
N ARG A 33 19.18 -3.67 -22.30
CA ARG A 33 18.08 -2.99 -21.60
C ARG A 33 17.41 -3.86 -20.54
N ARG A 34 17.32 -5.17 -20.80
CA ARG A 34 16.82 -6.14 -19.81
C ARG A 34 17.72 -6.16 -18.58
N GLN A 35 19.05 -6.24 -18.78
CA GLN A 35 20.03 -6.20 -17.69
C GLN A 35 19.96 -4.89 -16.90
N GLU A 36 19.87 -3.74 -17.57
CA GLU A 36 19.68 -2.44 -16.89
C GLU A 36 18.43 -2.43 -15.98
N ARG A 37 17.34 -3.05 -16.43
CA ARG A 37 16.09 -3.14 -15.65
C ARG A 37 16.17 -4.17 -14.53
N GLN A 38 16.86 -5.28 -14.73
CA GLN A 38 17.18 -6.24 -13.66
C GLN A 38 17.97 -5.55 -12.54
N THR A 39 18.95 -4.70 -12.88
CA THR A 39 19.66 -3.88 -11.89
C THR A 39 18.72 -2.94 -11.14
N ILE A 40 17.82 -2.24 -11.85
CA ILE A 40 16.82 -1.37 -11.19
C ILE A 40 15.93 -2.15 -10.21
N ILE A 41 15.52 -3.38 -10.54
CA ILE A 41 14.74 -4.25 -9.66
C ILE A 41 15.57 -4.68 -8.45
N SER A 42 16.78 -5.20 -8.69
CA SER A 42 17.71 -5.65 -7.64
C SER A 42 18.00 -4.53 -6.64
N ASP A 43 18.38 -3.34 -7.12
CA ASP A 43 18.71 -2.23 -6.24
C ASP A 43 17.48 -1.75 -5.45
N ALA A 44 16.28 -1.81 -6.04
CA ALA A 44 15.05 -1.44 -5.34
C ALA A 44 14.75 -2.38 -4.17
N ILE A 45 14.93 -3.69 -4.38
CA ILE A 45 14.73 -4.72 -3.36
C ILE A 45 15.82 -4.60 -2.29
N GLU A 46 17.09 -4.49 -2.67
CA GLU A 46 18.21 -4.38 -1.73
C GLU A 46 18.07 -3.18 -0.79
N ARG A 47 17.69 -2.01 -1.32
CA ARG A 47 17.45 -0.80 -0.51
C ARG A 47 16.27 -0.97 0.44
N ALA A 48 15.18 -1.59 -0.02
CA ALA A 48 13.99 -1.83 0.79
C ALA A 48 14.24 -2.81 1.94
N LEU A 49 15.04 -3.85 1.67
CA LEU A 49 15.44 -4.85 2.66
C LEU A 49 16.64 -4.43 3.50
N GLN A 50 17.24 -3.28 3.19
CA GLN A 50 18.40 -2.72 3.90
C GLN A 50 19.57 -3.71 3.95
N GLY A 51 19.86 -4.37 2.82
CA GLY A 51 20.95 -5.35 2.68
C GLY A 51 20.66 -6.75 3.24
N LYS A 52 19.46 -6.99 3.78
CA LYS A 52 19.09 -8.29 4.33
C LYS A 52 18.51 -9.21 3.26
N PRO A 53 18.85 -10.52 3.24
CA PRO A 53 18.31 -11.44 2.25
C PRO A 53 16.81 -11.71 2.45
N ILE A 54 16.15 -12.13 1.38
CA ILE A 54 14.74 -12.52 1.36
C ILE A 54 14.58 -13.99 0.99
N HIS A 55 13.65 -14.67 1.66
CA HIS A 55 13.22 -16.02 1.32
C HIS A 55 11.74 -15.99 0.95
N LEU A 56 11.45 -16.25 -0.33
CA LEU A 56 10.11 -16.33 -0.90
C LEU A 56 9.65 -17.78 -0.94
N PHE A 57 8.55 -18.08 -0.27
CA PHE A 57 7.91 -19.38 -0.28
C PHE A 57 6.69 -19.38 -1.20
N ILE A 58 6.53 -20.47 -1.96
CA ILE A 58 5.29 -20.77 -2.68
C ILE A 58 4.66 -21.96 -1.97
N LEU A 59 3.60 -21.73 -1.20
CA LEU A 59 2.83 -22.77 -0.52
C LEU A 59 1.67 -23.17 -1.43
N TRP A 60 1.70 -24.40 -1.95
CA TRP A 60 0.79 -24.83 -3.01
C TRP A 60 0.20 -26.21 -2.74
N ARG A 61 -0.99 -26.46 -3.26
CA ARG A 61 -1.63 -27.77 -3.31
C ARG A 61 -1.78 -28.25 -4.74
N GLU A 62 -2.24 -27.37 -5.63
CA GLU A 62 -2.36 -27.67 -7.05
C GLU A 62 -1.10 -27.26 -7.80
N ARG A 63 -0.61 -28.16 -8.67
CA ARG A 63 0.68 -27.98 -9.36
C ARG A 63 0.67 -26.74 -10.27
N ASP A 64 -0.44 -26.50 -10.96
CA ASP A 64 -0.65 -25.30 -11.77
C ASP A 64 -0.46 -24.01 -10.97
N THR A 65 -0.94 -23.97 -9.71
CA THR A 65 -0.75 -22.81 -8.85
C THR A 65 0.74 -22.56 -8.59
N CYS A 66 1.51 -23.62 -8.35
CA CYS A 66 2.95 -23.52 -8.15
C CYS A 66 3.66 -23.00 -9.40
N ASP A 67 3.42 -23.64 -10.55
CA ASP A 67 4.16 -23.37 -11.78
C ASP A 67 3.87 -21.96 -12.29
N VAL A 68 2.60 -21.53 -12.31
CA VAL A 68 2.23 -20.17 -12.74
C VAL A 68 2.77 -19.11 -11.79
N THR A 69 2.71 -19.35 -10.48
CA THR A 69 3.26 -18.41 -9.49
C THR A 69 4.76 -18.30 -9.62
N TYR A 70 5.46 -19.42 -9.80
CA TYR A 70 6.91 -19.45 -9.98
C TYR A 70 7.33 -18.73 -11.26
N GLN A 71 6.65 -18.98 -12.38
CA GLN A 71 6.92 -18.28 -13.63
C GLN A 71 6.65 -16.78 -13.50
N THR A 72 5.53 -16.39 -12.88
CA THR A 72 5.21 -14.98 -12.64
C THR A 72 6.26 -14.29 -11.76
N LEU A 73 6.83 -15.00 -10.77
CA LEU A 73 7.97 -14.50 -10.01
C LEU A 73 9.19 -14.29 -10.90
N ARG A 74 9.53 -15.24 -11.78
CA ARG A 74 10.65 -15.07 -12.73
C ARG A 74 10.43 -13.85 -13.62
N ASP A 75 9.22 -13.67 -14.14
CA ASP A 75 8.84 -12.54 -14.99
C ASP A 75 8.93 -11.20 -14.23
N ALA A 76 8.54 -11.18 -12.95
CA ALA A 76 8.67 -10.00 -12.10
C ALA A 76 10.13 -9.57 -11.90
N PHE A 77 11.07 -10.52 -11.96
CA PHE A 77 12.52 -10.29 -11.92
C PHE A 77 13.17 -10.22 -13.32
N LEU A 78 12.38 -10.29 -14.39
CA LEU A 78 12.84 -10.30 -15.79
C LEU A 78 13.85 -11.41 -16.12
N LEU A 79 13.69 -12.59 -15.53
CA LEU A 79 14.61 -13.73 -15.68
C LEU A 79 14.25 -14.57 -16.92
N ASN A 80 15.24 -14.83 -17.78
CA ASN A 80 15.13 -15.78 -18.90
C ASN A 80 15.19 -17.23 -18.40
N GLU A 81 14.82 -18.21 -19.23
CA GLU A 81 15.01 -19.63 -18.90
C GLU A 81 16.45 -19.94 -18.47
N GLY A 82 16.60 -20.73 -17.41
CA GLY A 82 17.90 -21.09 -16.84
C GLY A 82 18.59 -20.02 -15.99
N GLU A 83 18.12 -18.77 -15.99
CA GLU A 83 18.65 -17.74 -15.09
C GLU A 83 18.20 -17.98 -13.64
N ASN A 84 19.12 -17.79 -12.69
CA ASN A 84 18.85 -17.88 -11.27
C ASN A 84 18.31 -16.55 -10.73
N PHE A 85 17.57 -16.62 -9.62
CA PHE A 85 17.24 -15.42 -8.85
C PHE A 85 18.53 -14.77 -8.31
N PRO A 86 18.53 -13.46 -8.03
CA PRO A 86 19.66 -12.78 -7.40
C PRO A 86 20.10 -13.49 -6.11
N GLU A 87 21.39 -13.46 -5.76
CA GLU A 87 21.95 -14.21 -4.62
C GLU A 87 21.25 -13.93 -3.28
N HIS A 88 20.75 -12.71 -3.09
CA HIS A 88 20.03 -12.29 -1.88
C HIS A 88 18.55 -12.71 -1.88
N VAL A 89 18.05 -13.39 -2.93
CA VAL A 89 16.67 -13.85 -3.11
C VAL A 89 16.64 -15.37 -3.22
N LYS A 90 16.19 -16.05 -2.17
CA LYS A 90 15.94 -17.49 -2.20
C LYS A 90 14.47 -17.78 -2.48
N VAL A 91 14.17 -18.66 -3.42
CA VAL A 91 12.79 -19.11 -3.69
C VAL A 91 12.67 -20.59 -3.35
N SER A 92 11.60 -20.98 -2.66
CA SER A 92 11.32 -22.39 -2.34
C SER A 92 9.84 -22.70 -2.48
N SER A 93 9.52 -23.81 -3.14
CA SER A 93 8.16 -24.31 -3.23
C SER A 93 7.93 -25.37 -2.17
N VAL A 94 6.81 -25.29 -1.44
CA VAL A 94 6.45 -26.23 -0.38
C VAL A 94 5.03 -26.74 -0.65
N TRP A 95 4.89 -28.06 -0.69
CA TRP A 95 3.61 -28.71 -0.95
C TRP A 95 2.77 -28.79 0.33
N ILE A 96 1.52 -28.35 0.26
CA ILE A 96 0.53 -28.46 1.32
C ILE A 96 0.01 -29.89 1.31
N ASN A 97 0.69 -30.78 2.04
CA ASN A 97 0.44 -32.22 2.07
C ASN A 97 -0.90 -32.59 2.74
N ASP A 98 -1.36 -31.83 3.75
CA ASP A 98 -2.64 -32.04 4.41
C ASP A 98 -3.77 -31.21 3.75
N PRO A 99 -4.70 -31.84 3.00
CA PRO A 99 -5.82 -31.13 2.37
C PRO A 99 -6.79 -30.54 3.41
N ASN A 100 -6.78 -31.02 4.66
CA ASN A 100 -7.64 -30.44 5.69
C ASN A 100 -7.22 -29.02 6.03
N LEU A 101 -5.97 -28.60 5.81
CA LEU A 101 -5.53 -27.22 5.99
C LEU A 101 -6.29 -26.22 5.11
N LEU A 102 -6.78 -26.67 3.95
CA LEU A 102 -7.47 -25.83 2.96
C LEU A 102 -9.01 -25.87 3.10
N LYS A 103 -9.56 -26.77 3.92
CA LYS A 103 -11.00 -26.84 4.15
C LYS A 103 -11.50 -25.62 4.94
N PRO A 104 -12.72 -25.11 4.69
CA PRO A 104 -13.35 -24.10 5.54
C PRO A 104 -13.42 -24.49 7.02
N LEU A 105 -13.65 -23.53 7.90
CA LEU A 105 -13.89 -23.81 9.32
C LEU A 105 -15.18 -24.62 9.50
N ASP A 106 -15.09 -25.69 10.28
CA ASP A 106 -16.17 -26.65 10.48
C ASP A 106 -17.24 -26.13 11.46
N THR A 107 -18.45 -25.96 10.98
CA THR A 107 -19.56 -25.48 11.82
C THR A 107 -20.18 -26.58 12.67
N ALA A 108 -19.78 -27.85 12.49
CA ALA A 108 -20.40 -29.01 13.14
C ALA A 108 -21.93 -29.04 12.98
N GLY A 109 -22.43 -28.55 11.84
CA GLY A 109 -23.86 -28.45 11.55
C GLY A 109 -24.58 -27.23 12.13
N ILE A 110 -23.89 -26.36 12.89
CA ILE A 110 -24.48 -25.13 13.44
C ILE A 110 -24.66 -24.10 12.33
N ALA A 111 -25.85 -23.50 12.24
CA ALA A 111 -26.19 -22.56 11.18
C ALA A 111 -25.91 -21.11 11.60
N PRO A 112 -25.63 -20.18 10.66
CA PRO A 112 -25.40 -18.76 10.98
C PRO A 112 -26.54 -18.09 11.76
N LYS A 113 -27.79 -18.57 11.56
CA LYS A 113 -28.98 -18.11 12.31
C LYS A 113 -28.91 -18.39 13.81
N ASP A 114 -28.05 -19.32 14.24
CA ASP A 114 -27.86 -19.68 15.65
C ASP A 114 -26.90 -18.69 16.37
N GLY A 115 -26.49 -17.61 15.69
CA GLY A 115 -25.88 -16.42 16.27
C GLY A 115 -24.67 -16.68 17.15
N GLN A 116 -24.87 -16.65 18.47
CA GLN A 116 -23.78 -16.78 19.46
C GLN A 116 -23.11 -18.16 19.44
N GLU A 117 -23.87 -19.25 19.25
CA GLU A 117 -23.30 -20.59 19.25
C GLU A 117 -22.49 -20.84 17.97
N PHE A 118 -22.97 -20.31 16.84
CA PHE A 118 -22.20 -20.27 15.59
C PHE A 118 -20.87 -19.53 15.78
N ASP A 119 -20.90 -18.33 16.36
CA ASP A 119 -19.69 -17.53 16.59
C ASP A 119 -18.71 -18.21 17.55
N LYS A 120 -19.22 -18.88 18.58
CA LYS A 120 -18.41 -19.67 19.53
C LYS A 120 -17.74 -20.86 18.83
N GLN A 121 -18.47 -21.59 17.98
CA GLN A 121 -17.92 -22.68 17.19
C GLN A 121 -16.86 -22.19 16.20
N ILE A 122 -17.10 -21.08 15.50
CA ILE A 122 -16.11 -20.48 14.59
C ILE A 122 -14.83 -20.10 15.34
N ARG A 123 -14.94 -19.50 16.54
CA ARG A 123 -13.76 -19.18 17.37
C ARG A 123 -12.98 -20.44 17.79
N LYS A 124 -13.69 -21.51 18.18
CA LYS A 124 -13.07 -22.80 18.51
C LYS A 124 -12.32 -23.38 17.33
N GLN A 125 -12.97 -23.46 16.16
CA GLN A 125 -12.34 -24.00 14.95
C GLN A 125 -11.20 -23.13 14.44
N HIS A 126 -11.32 -21.82 14.58
CA HIS A 126 -10.24 -20.91 14.26
C HIS A 126 -8.96 -21.29 15.02
N GLN A 127 -9.04 -21.55 16.33
CA GLN A 127 -7.88 -21.92 17.13
C GLN A 127 -7.30 -23.28 16.72
N ILE A 128 -8.14 -24.31 16.55
CA ILE A 128 -7.72 -25.64 16.08
C ILE A 128 -6.99 -25.53 14.74
N LYS A 129 -7.57 -24.78 13.80
CA LYS A 129 -7.04 -24.59 12.46
C LYS A 129 -5.75 -23.77 12.47
N LEU A 130 -5.66 -22.77 13.35
CA LEU A 130 -4.46 -21.98 13.58
C LEU A 130 -3.31 -22.85 14.03
N ASP A 131 -3.52 -23.72 15.01
CA ASP A 131 -2.49 -24.62 15.53
C ASP A 131 -2.02 -25.63 14.46
N ALA A 132 -2.95 -26.17 13.66
CA ALA A 132 -2.62 -27.03 12.52
C ALA A 132 -1.74 -26.32 11.48
N TRP A 133 -2.11 -25.10 11.07
CA TRP A 133 -1.31 -24.31 10.14
C TRP A 133 0.06 -23.94 10.70
N ARG A 134 0.14 -23.57 11.98
CA ARG A 134 1.42 -23.25 12.63
C ARG A 134 2.34 -24.46 12.67
N ASN A 135 1.81 -25.65 12.97
CA ASN A 135 2.59 -26.89 12.97
C ASN A 135 3.13 -27.18 11.56
N PHE A 136 2.28 -27.08 10.53
CA PHE A 136 2.72 -27.20 9.14
C PHE A 136 3.84 -26.22 8.80
N LEU A 137 3.66 -24.92 9.08
CA LEU A 137 4.67 -23.90 8.79
C LEU A 137 5.99 -24.17 9.53
N LYS A 138 5.96 -24.56 10.80
CA LYS A 138 7.18 -24.85 11.57
C LYS A 138 7.97 -26.03 11.00
N HIS A 139 7.29 -27.10 10.61
CA HIS A 139 7.95 -28.32 10.14
C HIS A 139 8.37 -28.25 8.68
N GLU A 140 7.53 -27.68 7.81
CA GLU A 140 7.74 -27.73 6.35
C GLU A 140 8.37 -26.44 5.80
N VAL A 141 8.19 -25.29 6.46
CA VAL A 141 8.66 -23.98 5.95
C VAL A 141 9.85 -23.48 6.75
N ILE A 142 9.71 -23.35 8.07
CA ILE A 142 10.76 -22.80 8.92
C ILE A 142 12.03 -23.67 8.90
N ALA A 143 11.88 -24.99 8.72
CA ALA A 143 13.00 -25.91 8.57
C ALA A 143 13.89 -25.63 7.33
N LEU A 144 13.38 -24.92 6.32
CA LEU A 144 14.12 -24.56 5.09
C LEU A 144 14.88 -23.24 5.20
N ILE A 145 14.66 -22.49 6.29
CA ILE A 145 15.28 -21.19 6.53
C ILE A 145 16.67 -21.42 7.11
N ASP A 146 17.67 -20.82 6.46
CA ASP A 146 19.01 -20.75 7.04
C ASP A 146 19.02 -19.75 8.21
N SER A 147 19.12 -20.30 9.42
CA SER A 147 19.15 -19.52 10.66
C SER A 147 20.33 -18.53 10.75
N THR A 148 21.41 -18.74 9.98
CA THR A 148 22.59 -17.87 9.98
C THR A 148 22.35 -16.56 9.22
N THR A 149 21.59 -16.62 8.13
CA THR A 149 21.28 -15.45 7.27
C THR A 149 20.09 -14.62 7.79
N LYS A 150 19.26 -15.22 8.66
CA LYS A 150 18.09 -14.60 9.31
C LYS A 150 17.16 -13.87 8.33
N PRO A 151 16.83 -14.39 7.14
CA PRO A 151 16.20 -13.62 6.06
C PRO A 151 14.83 -13.03 6.44
N TYR A 152 14.37 -12.03 5.69
CA TYR A 152 12.95 -11.71 5.70
C TYR A 152 12.18 -12.78 4.94
N CYS A 153 11.13 -13.34 5.55
CA CYS A 153 10.39 -14.46 4.99
C CYS A 153 9.02 -14.00 4.47
N PHE A 154 8.73 -14.34 3.22
CA PHE A 154 7.46 -14.02 2.58
C PHE A 154 6.88 -15.26 1.92
N ALA A 155 5.56 -15.39 1.86
CA ALA A 155 4.91 -16.54 1.25
C ALA A 155 3.73 -16.14 0.35
N ILE A 156 3.66 -16.75 -0.84
CA ILE A 156 2.43 -16.83 -1.62
C ILE A 156 1.73 -18.12 -1.24
N VAL A 157 0.52 -18.02 -0.70
CA VAL A 157 -0.21 -19.15 -0.11
C VAL A 157 -1.47 -19.45 -0.90
N GLU A 158 -1.57 -20.66 -1.45
CA GLU A 158 -2.81 -21.17 -2.00
C GLU A 158 -3.83 -21.40 -0.88
N ILE A 159 -5.03 -20.83 -1.01
CA ILE A 159 -6.11 -20.95 0.01
C ILE A 159 -7.39 -21.61 -0.52
N GLY A 160 -7.32 -22.28 -1.67
CA GLY A 160 -8.50 -22.86 -2.30
C GLY A 160 -9.42 -21.80 -2.94
N GLN A 161 -10.68 -22.18 -3.17
CA GLN A 161 -11.72 -21.24 -3.59
C GLN A 161 -12.43 -20.64 -2.38
N THR A 162 -12.40 -19.32 -2.25
CA THR A 162 -12.93 -18.60 -1.08
C THR A 162 -14.42 -18.22 -1.18
N LYS A 163 -15.01 -18.24 -2.37
CA LYS A 163 -16.45 -17.94 -2.58
C LYS A 163 -17.16 -19.19 -3.09
N LYS A 164 -17.77 -19.94 -2.19
CA LYS A 164 -18.73 -21.01 -2.51
C LYS A 164 -20.08 -20.61 -1.93
N LYS A 165 -21.16 -20.73 -2.71
CA LYS A 165 -22.52 -20.28 -2.32
C LYS A 165 -22.98 -20.84 -0.97
N GLU A 166 -22.46 -22.00 -0.58
CA GLU A 166 -22.85 -22.73 0.64
C GLU A 166 -21.94 -22.44 1.86
N VAL A 167 -20.87 -21.65 1.72
CA VAL A 167 -19.90 -21.39 2.79
C VAL A 167 -20.05 -19.96 3.29
N HIS A 168 -20.34 -19.80 4.59
CA HIS A 168 -20.47 -18.49 5.21
C HIS A 168 -19.10 -17.77 5.25
N PRO A 169 -19.00 -16.44 5.04
CA PRO A 169 -17.73 -15.71 5.02
C PRO A 169 -16.85 -15.94 6.26
N LYS A 170 -17.45 -15.99 7.46
CA LYS A 170 -16.78 -16.33 8.73
C LYS A 170 -16.10 -17.71 8.76
N GLN A 171 -16.43 -18.63 7.85
CA GLN A 171 -15.77 -19.93 7.71
C GLN A 171 -14.50 -19.88 6.85
N SER A 172 -14.19 -18.72 6.25
CA SER A 172 -12.98 -18.52 5.46
C SER A 172 -11.71 -18.80 6.28
N ILE A 173 -10.77 -19.55 5.69
CA ILE A 173 -9.45 -19.80 6.31
C ILE A 173 -8.48 -18.63 6.14
N TYR A 174 -8.82 -17.61 5.33
CA TYR A 174 -7.94 -16.49 5.01
C TYR A 174 -7.32 -15.87 6.27
N ARG A 175 -8.16 -15.59 7.28
CA ARG A 175 -7.76 -15.05 8.57
C ARG A 175 -6.78 -15.98 9.31
N VAL A 176 -7.12 -17.27 9.38
CA VAL A 176 -6.32 -18.26 10.10
C VAL A 176 -4.93 -18.40 9.48
N VAL A 177 -4.86 -18.48 8.15
CA VAL A 177 -3.60 -18.57 7.40
C VAL A 177 -2.75 -17.33 7.63
N ARG A 178 -3.35 -16.13 7.53
CA ARG A 178 -2.65 -14.85 7.77
C ARG A 178 -2.07 -14.79 9.19
N GLU A 179 -2.87 -15.15 10.20
CA GLU A 179 -2.43 -15.16 11.59
C GLU A 179 -1.34 -16.21 11.84
N ALA A 180 -1.47 -17.42 11.29
CA ALA A 180 -0.46 -18.46 11.39
C ALA A 180 0.89 -18.00 10.81
N CYS A 181 0.88 -17.43 9.61
CA CYS A 181 2.09 -16.92 8.96
C CYS A 181 2.77 -15.84 9.82
N VAL A 182 1.99 -14.88 10.33
CA VAL A 182 2.50 -13.81 11.21
C VAL A 182 3.14 -14.35 12.49
N LEU A 183 2.50 -15.33 13.15
CA LEU A 183 3.02 -15.94 14.37
C LEU A 183 4.32 -16.72 14.12
N GLU A 184 4.49 -17.25 12.91
CA GLU A 184 5.73 -17.91 12.47
C GLU A 184 6.68 -16.96 11.69
N LYS A 185 6.46 -15.63 11.78
CA LYS A 185 7.31 -14.57 11.20
C LYS A 185 7.43 -14.61 9.67
N ILE A 186 6.36 -15.00 8.99
CA ILE A 186 6.23 -15.03 7.54
C ILE A 186 5.17 -14.00 7.10
N SER A 187 5.56 -13.04 6.28
CA SER A 187 4.60 -12.13 5.63
C SER A 187 3.93 -12.88 4.48
N SER A 188 2.64 -12.70 4.24
CA SER A 188 1.93 -13.54 3.28
C SER A 188 1.09 -12.77 2.28
N GLN A 189 0.88 -13.39 1.14
CA GLN A 189 -0.18 -13.04 0.21
C GLN A 189 -0.89 -14.30 -0.26
N MET A 190 -2.21 -14.23 -0.39
CA MET A 190 -3.01 -15.41 -0.71
C MET A 190 -3.45 -15.40 -2.17
N VAL A 191 -3.42 -16.58 -2.78
CA VAL A 191 -3.92 -16.82 -4.13
C VAL A 191 -4.99 -17.91 -4.09
N GLN A 192 -5.98 -17.79 -4.98
CA GLN A 192 -6.94 -18.86 -5.19
C GLN A 192 -6.28 -19.96 -6.03
N THR A 193 -6.78 -21.19 -5.88
CA THR A 193 -6.38 -22.32 -6.71
C THR A 193 -6.48 -21.97 -8.20
N VAL A 194 -5.38 -22.18 -8.91
CA VAL A 194 -5.28 -22.03 -10.36
C VAL A 194 -5.77 -23.31 -11.01
N LYS A 195 -6.56 -23.17 -12.07
CA LYS A 195 -6.95 -24.27 -12.94
C LYS A 195 -6.74 -23.85 -14.39
N PRO A 196 -6.26 -24.75 -15.25
CA PRO A 196 -6.21 -24.49 -16.69
C PRO A 196 -7.62 -24.28 -17.23
N LYS A 197 -7.74 -23.60 -18.37
CA LYS A 197 -9.01 -23.54 -19.10
C LYS A 197 -9.42 -24.95 -19.49
N SER A 198 -10.72 -25.28 -19.38
CA SER A 198 -11.23 -26.50 -20.01
C SER A 198 -11.02 -26.37 -21.51
N SER A 199 -10.31 -27.33 -22.11
CA SER A 199 -10.15 -27.45 -23.55
C SER A 199 -11.46 -27.98 -24.14
N ASP A 200 -12.51 -27.17 -24.18
CA ASP A 200 -13.76 -27.55 -24.84
C ASP A 200 -13.74 -27.28 -26.36
N GLN A 201 -12.56 -27.05 -26.94
CA GLN A 201 -12.35 -27.14 -28.38
C GLN A 201 -11.01 -27.86 -28.63
N GLU A 202 -11.12 -29.05 -29.22
CA GLU A 202 -10.03 -29.75 -29.89
C GLU A 202 -9.53 -28.88 -31.05
N ASP A 203 -8.64 -27.94 -30.75
CA ASP A 203 -7.75 -27.40 -31.78
C ASP A 203 -6.48 -28.26 -31.76
N GLU A 204 -6.35 -29.10 -32.79
CA GLU A 204 -5.15 -29.87 -33.16
C GLU A 204 -3.96 -28.93 -33.46
N THR A 205 -3.46 -28.24 -32.43
CA THR A 205 -2.21 -27.51 -32.50
C THR A 205 -1.30 -27.99 -31.37
N THR A 206 -0.09 -28.37 -31.76
CA THR A 206 0.89 -29.17 -31.03
C THR A 206 1.58 -28.44 -29.87
N ASP A 207 0.87 -27.57 -29.16
CA ASP A 207 1.41 -26.88 -27.97
C ASP A 207 0.66 -27.36 -26.73
N THR A 208 1.16 -28.45 -26.13
CA THR A 208 0.56 -29.15 -24.97
C THR A 208 0.67 -28.37 -23.66
N SER A 209 1.03 -27.08 -23.70
CA SER A 209 1.14 -26.26 -22.49
C SER A 209 -0.24 -25.79 -22.01
N PRO A 210 -0.56 -25.95 -20.70
CA PRO A 210 -1.83 -25.46 -20.15
C PRO A 210 -1.96 -23.94 -20.33
N SER A 211 -3.13 -23.50 -20.81
CA SER A 211 -3.44 -22.07 -20.93
C SER A 211 -4.36 -21.59 -19.81
N TYR A 212 -4.10 -20.39 -19.29
CA TYR A 212 -4.85 -19.81 -18.17
C TYR A 212 -5.68 -18.61 -18.61
N SER A 213 -6.62 -18.20 -17.76
CA SER A 213 -7.39 -16.97 -18.01
C SER A 213 -6.54 -15.74 -17.68
N LYS A 214 -6.65 -14.67 -18.47
CA LYS A 214 -5.99 -13.37 -18.19
C LYS A 214 -6.33 -12.84 -16.79
N LYS A 215 -7.53 -13.14 -16.30
CA LYS A 215 -7.99 -12.79 -14.95
C LYS A 215 -7.20 -13.53 -13.88
N THR A 216 -6.91 -14.81 -14.10
CA THR A 216 -6.10 -15.63 -13.19
C THR A 216 -4.65 -15.16 -13.19
N GLU A 217 -4.05 -14.99 -14.36
CA GLU A 217 -2.68 -14.46 -14.53
C GLU A 217 -2.53 -13.09 -13.87
N GLY A 218 -3.46 -12.17 -14.11
CA GLY A 218 -3.46 -10.84 -13.50
C GLY A 218 -3.59 -10.87 -11.96
N ARG A 219 -4.33 -11.83 -11.39
CA ARG A 219 -4.42 -11.99 -9.92
C ARG A 219 -3.12 -12.49 -9.32
N ILE A 220 -2.46 -13.44 -9.97
CA ILE A 220 -1.17 -13.98 -9.52
C ILE A 220 -0.10 -12.90 -9.66
N LEU A 221 -0.05 -12.19 -10.79
CA LEU A 221 0.85 -11.05 -10.99
C LEU A 221 0.66 -10.00 -9.91
N ASN A 222 -0.57 -9.61 -9.62
CA ASN A 222 -0.84 -8.67 -8.52
C ASN A 222 -0.34 -9.22 -7.18
N ALA A 223 -0.58 -10.50 -6.85
CA ALA A 223 -0.09 -11.08 -5.61
C ALA A 223 1.46 -11.12 -5.52
N VAL A 224 2.13 -11.41 -6.64
CA VAL A 224 3.59 -11.40 -6.75
C VAL A 224 4.15 -9.99 -6.57
N LEU A 225 3.64 -9.00 -7.29
CA LEU A 225 4.09 -7.60 -7.18
C LEU A 225 3.76 -7.00 -5.81
N ASP A 226 2.64 -7.41 -5.22
CA ASP A 226 2.27 -7.03 -3.86
C ASP A 226 3.32 -7.50 -2.85
N LEU A 227 3.69 -8.79 -2.92
CA LEU A 227 4.65 -9.42 -2.01
C LEU A 227 6.07 -8.88 -2.22
N THR A 228 6.50 -8.76 -3.48
CA THR A 228 7.90 -8.44 -3.85
C THR A 228 8.19 -6.95 -3.90
N LEU A 229 7.18 -6.09 -3.97
CA LEU A 229 7.37 -4.64 -4.01
C LEU A 229 6.64 -3.93 -2.87
N ARG A 230 5.30 -4.05 -2.77
CA ARG A 230 4.53 -3.26 -1.80
C ARG A 230 4.79 -3.70 -0.36
N GLN A 231 4.79 -5.00 -0.06
CA GLN A 231 4.97 -5.51 1.31
C GLN A 231 6.39 -5.29 1.86
N ILE A 232 7.37 -5.03 0.99
CA ILE A 232 8.74 -4.64 1.40
C ILE A 232 8.96 -3.12 1.34
N GLY A 233 8.03 -2.36 0.73
CA GLY A 233 8.15 -0.91 0.56
C GLY A 233 9.14 -0.48 -0.53
N ALA A 234 9.43 -1.35 -1.50
CA ALA A 234 10.40 -1.07 -2.56
C ALA A 234 9.87 -0.06 -3.59
N LEU A 235 10.77 0.72 -4.18
CA LEU A 235 10.49 1.71 -5.21
C LEU A 235 11.53 1.62 -6.34
N TYR A 236 11.05 1.68 -7.59
CA TYR A 236 11.93 1.75 -8.75
C TYR A 236 12.48 3.17 -8.94
N GLY A 237 13.76 3.34 -8.59
CA GLY A 237 14.49 4.61 -8.59
C GLY A 237 14.61 5.21 -7.18
N LEU A 238 15.24 6.38 -7.10
CA LEU A 238 15.49 7.06 -5.83
C LEU A 238 14.47 8.18 -5.59
N PRO A 239 13.87 8.27 -4.38
CA PRO A 239 13.05 9.42 -4.01
C PRO A 239 13.78 10.76 -4.10
N SER A 240 15.07 10.82 -3.76
CA SER A 240 15.90 12.03 -3.85
C SER A 240 15.86 12.67 -5.24
N GLU A 241 15.93 11.87 -6.31
CA GLU A 241 15.84 12.36 -7.70
C GLU A 241 14.49 13.02 -7.99
N VAL A 242 13.41 12.55 -7.35
CA VAL A 242 12.10 13.17 -7.46
C VAL A 242 12.06 14.47 -6.69
N TYR A 243 12.62 14.50 -5.48
CA TYR A 243 12.67 15.69 -4.63
C TYR A 243 13.45 16.82 -5.29
N GLU A 244 14.59 16.53 -5.91
CA GLU A 244 15.37 17.51 -6.68
C GLU A 244 14.54 18.12 -7.81
N ARG A 245 13.75 17.31 -8.52
CA ARG A 245 12.88 17.77 -9.61
C ARG A 245 11.69 18.61 -9.15
N THR A 246 11.39 18.65 -7.85
CA THR A 246 10.30 19.48 -7.35
C THR A 246 10.70 20.93 -7.09
N GLY A 247 12.00 21.23 -7.13
CA GLY A 247 12.58 22.53 -6.81
C GLY A 247 13.29 22.57 -5.45
N ILE A 248 13.39 21.44 -4.75
CA ILE A 248 14.14 21.35 -3.48
C ILE A 248 15.64 21.37 -3.76
N PRO A 249 16.44 22.14 -3.00
CA PRO A 249 17.90 22.14 -3.13
C PRO A 249 18.48 20.74 -3.00
N LYS A 250 19.46 20.42 -3.84
CA LYS A 250 20.07 19.09 -3.93
C LYS A 250 20.55 18.55 -2.58
N GLU A 251 21.22 19.40 -1.79
CA GLU A 251 21.73 19.04 -0.46
C GLU A 251 20.63 18.57 0.51
N ILE A 252 19.46 19.19 0.42
CA ILE A 252 18.27 18.82 1.20
C ILE A 252 17.65 17.57 0.60
N ALA A 253 17.43 17.54 -0.71
CA ALA A 253 16.78 16.43 -1.41
C ALA A 253 17.48 15.08 -1.21
N GLN A 254 18.82 15.08 -1.18
CA GLN A 254 19.62 13.87 -0.96
C GLN A 254 19.50 13.30 0.46
N ASN A 255 19.02 14.09 1.42
CA ASN A 255 18.89 13.70 2.82
C ASN A 255 17.45 13.76 3.34
N LEU A 256 16.49 14.18 2.50
CA LEU A 256 15.12 14.42 2.91
C LEU A 256 14.38 13.13 3.28
N ASP A 257 13.89 13.08 4.51
CA ASP A 257 12.93 12.07 4.97
C ASP A 257 11.50 12.59 4.80
N VAL A 258 10.61 11.76 4.25
CA VAL A 258 9.18 12.06 4.14
C VAL A 258 8.42 11.13 5.10
N ILE A 259 7.83 11.69 6.15
CA ILE A 259 7.12 10.93 7.18
C ILE A 259 5.61 11.10 7.00
N ALA A 260 4.87 10.00 6.86
CA ALA A 260 3.42 10.00 6.81
C ALA A 260 2.81 9.49 8.11
N LEU A 261 1.99 10.32 8.76
CA LEU A 261 1.14 9.93 9.89
C LEU A 261 -0.13 9.26 9.35
N CYS A 262 -0.22 7.95 9.57
CA CYS A 262 -1.28 7.11 9.04
C CYS A 262 -2.23 6.71 10.17
N ARG A 263 -3.53 6.98 10.02
CA ARG A 263 -4.58 6.46 10.91
C ARG A 263 -5.57 5.67 10.08
N ARG A 264 -6.08 4.58 10.63
CA ARG A 264 -7.22 3.88 10.07
C ARG A 264 -8.28 3.64 11.12
N LYS A 265 -9.52 3.99 10.77
CA LYS A 265 -10.73 3.72 11.54
C LYS A 265 -11.47 2.59 10.86
N ALA A 266 -11.84 1.54 11.60
CA ALA A 266 -12.73 0.50 11.13
C ALA A 266 -13.87 0.32 12.14
N THR A 267 -15.10 0.61 11.71
CA THR A 267 -16.31 0.61 12.53
C THR A 267 -17.22 -0.58 12.27
N GLN A 268 -16.78 -1.54 11.44
CA GLN A 268 -17.56 -2.75 11.16
C GLN A 268 -17.26 -3.83 12.22
N GLY A 269 -18.23 -4.10 13.09
CA GLY A 269 -18.17 -5.15 14.11
C GLY A 269 -18.46 -4.64 15.53
N GLN A 270 -18.29 -5.50 16.54
CA GLN A 270 -18.38 -5.12 17.96
C GLN A 270 -17.16 -4.32 18.45
N ASP A 271 -16.06 -4.30 17.69
CA ASP A 271 -14.79 -3.71 18.10
C ASP A 271 -14.43 -2.55 17.15
N ASN A 272 -14.64 -1.31 17.59
CA ASN A 272 -14.16 -0.13 16.89
C ASN A 272 -12.62 -0.14 16.87
N ILE A 273 -11.98 -0.19 15.71
CA ILE A 273 -10.52 -0.10 15.61
C ILE A 273 -10.13 1.32 15.23
N HIS A 274 -9.24 1.91 16.04
CA HIS A 274 -8.66 3.23 15.83
C HIS A 274 -7.15 3.10 16.00
N TYR A 275 -6.47 2.62 14.95
CA TYR A 275 -5.03 2.41 15.01
C TYR A 275 -4.28 3.42 14.15
N ALA A 276 -3.10 3.82 14.62
CA ALA A 276 -2.21 4.73 13.93
C ALA A 276 -0.78 4.19 13.91
N LEU A 277 -0.01 4.62 12.92
CA LEU A 277 1.43 4.40 12.80
C LEU A 277 2.03 5.50 11.94
N ALA A 278 3.35 5.63 11.97
CA ALA A 278 4.08 6.55 11.09
C ALA A 278 4.93 5.74 10.10
N VAL A 279 4.97 6.19 8.84
CA VAL A 279 5.82 5.59 7.80
C VAL A 279 6.81 6.63 7.32
N ARG A 280 8.11 6.31 7.39
CA ARG A 280 9.19 7.17 6.91
C ARG A 280 9.75 6.63 5.60
N LEU A 281 9.64 7.41 4.52
CA LEU A 281 10.36 7.19 3.27
C LEU A 281 11.64 8.01 3.28
N ARG A 282 12.79 7.33 3.29
CA ARG A 282 14.10 7.98 3.24
C ARG A 282 14.45 8.39 1.80
N ALA A 283 15.33 9.38 1.64
CA ALA A 283 15.82 9.85 0.33
C ALA A 283 16.44 8.74 -0.54
N ASN A 284 17.00 7.70 0.07
CA ASN A 284 17.55 6.53 -0.63
C ASN A 284 16.50 5.48 -1.01
N GLY A 285 15.23 5.65 -0.64
CA GLY A 285 14.15 4.70 -0.95
C GLY A 285 13.93 3.61 0.10
N ALA A 286 14.73 3.55 1.16
CA ALA A 286 14.41 2.69 2.30
C ALA A 286 13.16 3.22 3.03
N VAL A 287 12.32 2.30 3.51
CA VAL A 287 11.10 2.62 4.24
C VAL A 287 11.17 2.04 5.65
N ASP A 288 10.79 2.85 6.63
CA ASP A 288 10.64 2.43 8.02
C ASP A 288 9.25 2.74 8.58
N VAL A 289 8.90 2.07 9.67
CA VAL A 289 7.66 2.25 10.41
C VAL A 289 7.96 2.55 11.87
N LEU A 290 7.20 3.47 12.46
CA LEU A 290 7.14 3.68 13.91
C LEU A 290 5.74 3.33 14.40
N PHE A 291 5.67 2.44 15.39
CA PHE A 291 4.43 2.11 16.07
C PHE A 291 4.22 3.00 17.31
N PRO A 292 2.97 3.25 17.73
CA PRO A 292 2.66 4.08 18.90
C PRO A 292 3.23 3.58 20.23
N ASP A 293 3.49 2.28 20.35
CA ASP A 293 4.03 1.63 21.54
C ASP A 293 5.58 1.51 21.52
N ARG A 294 6.25 2.15 20.54
CA ARG A 294 7.71 2.09 20.36
C ARG A 294 8.34 3.47 20.20
N ASN A 295 9.61 3.54 20.58
CA ASN A 295 10.45 4.73 20.45
C ASN A 295 11.53 4.59 19.37
N TYR A 296 11.44 3.56 18.51
CA TYR A 296 12.43 3.31 17.46
C TYR A 296 11.77 2.86 16.16
N TRP A 297 12.35 3.31 15.06
CA TRP A 297 11.93 2.96 13.70
C TRP A 297 12.38 1.54 13.35
N ILE A 298 11.51 0.76 12.72
CA ILE A 298 11.83 -0.57 12.19
C ILE A 298 11.70 -0.59 10.65
N PRO A 299 12.46 -1.44 9.94
CA PRO A 299 12.28 -1.61 8.50
C PRO A 299 10.85 -2.03 8.13
N TYR A 300 10.31 -1.47 7.05
CA TYR A 300 8.93 -1.74 6.61
C TYR A 300 8.68 -3.23 6.34
N ALA A 301 9.67 -3.94 5.78
CA ALA A 301 9.61 -5.39 5.54
C ALA A 301 9.34 -6.22 6.81
N GLN A 302 9.66 -5.70 8.00
CA GLN A 302 9.35 -6.33 9.30
C GLN A 302 7.99 -5.91 9.86
N ALA A 303 7.50 -4.73 9.49
CA ALA A 303 6.36 -4.09 10.14
C ALA A 303 5.06 -4.89 10.01
N GLY A 304 4.86 -5.64 8.92
CA GLY A 304 3.70 -6.53 8.76
C GLY A 304 3.60 -7.58 9.86
N ILE A 305 4.71 -8.25 10.16
CA ILE A 305 4.79 -9.27 11.21
C ILE A 305 4.47 -8.66 12.58
N GLU A 306 5.10 -7.54 12.90
CA GLU A 306 4.95 -6.87 14.20
C GLU A 306 3.50 -6.41 14.41
N LEU A 307 2.90 -5.78 13.39
CA LEU A 307 1.51 -5.34 13.46
C LEU A 307 0.54 -6.53 13.57
N GLY A 308 0.76 -7.58 12.79
CA GLY A 308 -0.03 -8.79 12.88
C GLY A 308 0.04 -9.44 14.27
N GLN A 309 1.20 -9.43 14.92
CA GLN A 309 1.38 -9.94 16.28
C GLN A 309 0.65 -9.07 17.31
N ILE A 310 0.66 -7.74 17.15
CA ILE A 310 -0.14 -6.82 17.98
C ILE A 310 -1.63 -7.19 17.84
N PHE A 311 -2.12 -7.37 16.61
CA PHE A 311 -3.52 -7.70 16.36
C PHE A 311 -3.92 -9.10 16.83
N SER A 312 -3.02 -10.09 16.72
CA SER A 312 -3.24 -11.43 17.28
C SER A 312 -3.34 -11.40 18.81
N ARG A 313 -2.49 -10.60 19.49
CA ARG A 313 -2.58 -10.40 20.96
C ARG A 313 -3.90 -9.79 21.38
N VAL A 314 -4.34 -8.73 20.69
CA VAL A 314 -5.64 -8.07 20.94
C VAL A 314 -6.81 -9.02 20.75
N ARG A 315 -6.76 -9.91 19.75
CA ARG A 315 -7.79 -10.92 19.54
C ARG A 315 -7.92 -11.86 20.76
N CYS A 316 -6.80 -12.23 21.37
CA CYS A 316 -6.75 -13.12 22.53
C CYS A 316 -7.13 -12.40 23.84
N ASP A 317 -6.78 -11.12 23.96
CA ASP A 317 -7.07 -10.29 25.13
C ASP A 317 -7.80 -9.00 24.73
N ARG A 318 -9.12 -8.96 24.94
CA ARG A 318 -9.96 -7.80 24.63
C ARG A 318 -9.68 -6.58 25.51
N ASN A 319 -8.96 -6.73 26.62
CA ASN A 319 -8.54 -5.60 27.45
C ASN A 319 -7.32 -4.87 26.87
N TYR A 320 -6.76 -5.38 25.76
CA TYR A 320 -5.57 -4.81 25.12
C TYR A 320 -5.91 -3.52 24.34
N LYS A 321 -5.87 -2.39 25.04
CA LYS A 321 -6.29 -1.05 24.54
C LYS A 321 -5.44 -0.47 23.41
N THR A 322 -4.34 -1.11 23.00
CA THR A 322 -3.37 -0.51 22.06
C THR A 322 -3.89 -0.31 20.64
N VAL A 323 -5.07 -0.86 20.28
CA VAL A 323 -5.66 -0.71 18.94
C VAL A 323 -6.86 0.24 18.87
N GLN A 324 -7.16 0.91 19.99
CA GLN A 324 -8.25 1.88 20.12
C GLN A 324 -7.72 3.21 20.64
N LEU A 325 -6.76 3.79 19.91
CA LEU A 325 -6.12 5.04 20.30
C LEU A 325 -7.16 6.17 20.36
N LYS A 326 -7.24 6.80 21.54
CA LYS A 326 -8.05 7.98 21.81
C LYS A 326 -7.38 9.25 21.28
N GLY A 327 -8.12 10.35 21.20
CA GLY A 327 -7.63 11.63 20.69
C GLY A 327 -6.32 12.10 21.30
N ILE A 328 -6.21 12.02 22.63
CA ILE A 328 -4.98 12.42 23.34
C ILE A 328 -3.78 11.50 23.06
N GLU A 329 -4.02 10.20 22.89
CA GLU A 329 -2.97 9.22 22.56
C GLU A 329 -2.49 9.41 21.12
N LEU A 330 -3.39 9.80 20.21
CA LEU A 330 -3.05 10.15 18.83
C LEU A 330 -2.27 11.46 18.76
N ALA A 331 -2.71 12.49 19.49
CA ALA A 331 -1.99 13.75 19.57
C ALA A 331 -0.58 13.53 20.14
N LYS A 332 -0.47 12.72 21.20
CA LYS A 332 0.81 12.27 21.77
C LYS A 332 1.68 11.58 20.74
N PHE A 333 1.16 10.57 20.06
CA PHE A 333 1.92 9.85 19.03
C PHE A 333 2.38 10.78 17.90
N ALA A 334 1.53 11.71 17.45
CA ALA A 334 1.90 12.68 16.43
C ALA A 334 3.05 13.59 16.90
N VAL A 335 2.96 14.17 18.09
CA VAL A 335 4.03 15.04 18.60
C VAL A 335 5.32 14.26 18.90
N ASP A 336 5.23 13.03 19.41
CA ASP A 336 6.38 12.13 19.60
C ASP A 336 7.11 11.91 18.26
N VAL A 337 6.38 11.69 17.17
CA VAL A 337 6.97 11.57 15.82
C VAL A 337 7.64 12.88 15.37
N LEU A 338 7.00 14.02 15.60
CA LEU A 338 7.50 15.33 15.19
C LEU A 338 8.76 15.74 15.96
N THR A 339 8.85 15.42 17.24
CA THR A 339 10.01 15.76 18.09
C THR A 339 11.14 14.73 17.98
N GLN A 340 10.85 13.52 17.49
CA GLN A 340 11.85 12.51 17.12
C GLN A 340 12.41 12.69 15.70
N VAL A 341 12.07 13.78 15.02
CA VAL A 341 12.64 14.11 13.70
C VAL A 341 14.16 14.05 13.79
N SER A 342 14.77 13.29 12.87
CA SER A 342 16.19 12.97 12.92
C SER A 342 17.08 14.19 12.67
N GLU A 343 18.39 14.00 12.66
CA GLU A 343 19.33 15.03 12.19
C GLU A 343 19.12 15.44 10.72
N LYS A 344 18.26 14.73 9.98
CA LYS A 344 18.00 14.97 8.57
C LYS A 344 16.80 15.89 8.33
N PRO A 345 16.83 16.69 7.25
CA PRO A 345 15.66 17.44 6.78
C PRO A 345 14.44 16.52 6.64
N THR A 346 13.29 16.94 7.14
CA THR A 346 12.09 16.11 7.17
C THR A 346 10.84 16.87 6.72
N LEU A 347 10.02 16.24 5.90
CA LEU A 347 8.67 16.70 5.53
C LEU A 347 7.63 15.75 6.12
N VAL A 348 6.64 16.28 6.84
CA VAL A 348 5.60 15.46 7.46
C VAL A 348 4.30 15.57 6.68
N LEU A 349 3.61 14.45 6.51
CA LEU A 349 2.37 14.30 5.77
C LEU A 349 1.26 13.81 6.69
N ILE A 350 0.11 14.47 6.69
CA ILE A 350 -1.02 14.11 7.56
C ILE A 350 -2.36 14.31 6.85
N GLU A 351 -3.27 13.36 7.00
CA GLU A 351 -4.64 13.47 6.49
C GLU A 351 -5.55 14.08 7.55
N ALA A 352 -6.10 15.27 7.33
CA ALA A 352 -6.65 16.05 8.44
C ALA A 352 -7.90 15.42 9.04
N ASP A 353 -8.82 14.94 8.20
CA ASP A 353 -10.14 14.42 8.56
C ASP A 353 -10.09 13.33 9.64
N VAL A 354 -9.14 12.40 9.50
CA VAL A 354 -8.99 11.26 10.41
C VAL A 354 -8.24 11.64 11.68
N TRP A 355 -7.51 12.76 11.73
CA TRP A 355 -6.76 13.19 12.93
C TRP A 355 -7.42 14.33 13.72
N ARG A 356 -8.30 15.13 13.09
CA ARG A 356 -8.91 16.34 13.68
C ARG A 356 -10.29 16.15 14.29
N ASN A 357 -11.03 15.12 13.85
CA ASN A 357 -12.43 14.91 14.19
C ASN A 357 -12.63 13.70 15.12
N GLU A 358 -13.18 13.97 16.31
CA GLU A 358 -13.71 12.97 17.25
C GLU A 358 -15.03 13.50 17.82
N ARG A 359 -16.14 13.30 17.10
CA ARG A 359 -17.47 13.60 17.64
C ARG A 359 -17.75 12.65 18.81
N GLY A 360 -17.92 13.20 20.02
CA GLY A 360 -18.40 12.48 21.21
C GLY A 360 -17.86 13.06 22.52
N GLU A 361 -18.70 13.11 23.57
CA GLU A 361 -18.36 13.58 24.92
C GLU A 361 -17.24 12.75 25.59
N GLU A 362 -16.90 11.58 25.04
CA GLU A 362 -15.94 10.63 25.62
C GLU A 362 -14.45 11.05 25.52
N ASN A 363 -14.09 12.06 24.72
CA ASN A 363 -12.69 12.39 24.41
C ASN A 363 -12.21 13.78 24.86
N GLY A 364 -13.01 14.53 25.63
CA GLY A 364 -12.59 15.78 26.28
C GLY A 364 -12.04 16.88 25.36
N GLY A 365 -12.25 16.81 24.04
CA GLY A 365 -11.77 17.82 23.07
C GLY A 365 -10.27 17.78 22.74
N GLN A 366 -9.55 16.69 23.05
CA GLN A 366 -8.07 16.65 23.06
C GLN A 366 -7.42 16.01 21.81
N ALA A 367 -8.06 16.07 20.64
CA ALA A 367 -7.44 15.74 19.36
C ALA A 367 -6.55 16.90 18.86
N TRP A 368 -5.78 16.71 17.77
CA TRP A 368 -4.94 17.78 17.20
C TRP A 368 -5.80 18.87 16.52
N PHE A 369 -6.40 19.73 17.34
CA PHE A 369 -7.41 20.71 16.96
C PHE A 369 -6.90 21.72 15.92
N GLN A 370 -5.60 22.01 15.91
CA GLN A 370 -4.96 22.91 14.93
C GLN A 370 -5.14 22.46 13.47
N LEU A 371 -5.50 21.20 13.21
CA LEU A 371 -5.79 20.70 11.85
C LEU A 371 -7.12 21.22 11.26
N LYS A 372 -7.91 22.00 12.02
CA LYS A 372 -9.06 22.74 11.49
C LYS A 372 -8.63 24.06 10.86
N ASN A 373 -9.34 24.47 9.80
CA ASN A 373 -8.98 25.65 9.00
C ASN A 373 -8.88 26.94 9.85
N GLU A 374 -9.82 27.14 10.77
CA GLU A 374 -9.87 28.32 11.66
C GLU A 374 -8.59 28.50 12.49
N TYR A 375 -8.00 27.39 12.95
CA TYR A 375 -6.81 27.42 13.79
C TYR A 375 -5.51 27.40 12.98
N LEU A 376 -5.50 26.81 11.77
CA LEU A 376 -4.34 26.87 10.88
C LEU A 376 -3.95 28.31 10.54
N LEU A 377 -4.93 29.15 10.21
CA LEU A 377 -4.69 30.55 9.90
C LEU A 377 -4.16 31.32 11.11
N ALA A 378 -4.76 31.09 12.28
CA ALA A 378 -4.40 31.80 13.51
C ALA A 378 -3.06 31.36 14.13
N LYS A 379 -2.63 30.12 13.89
CA LYS A 379 -1.48 29.48 14.55
C LYS A 379 -0.55 28.76 13.55
N ARG A 380 -0.28 29.37 12.40
CA ARG A 380 0.47 28.73 11.30
C ARG A 380 1.94 28.43 11.61
N ASP A 381 2.54 29.23 12.49
CA ASP A 381 3.98 29.21 12.80
C ASP A 381 4.28 28.52 14.16
N ILE A 382 3.27 27.91 14.78
CA ILE A 382 3.39 27.22 16.07
C ILE A 382 2.66 25.87 16.06
N LEU A 383 3.21 24.88 16.75
CA LEU A 383 2.49 23.65 17.12
C LEU A 383 2.13 23.71 18.60
N ASP A 384 0.83 23.62 18.89
CA ASP A 384 0.27 23.75 20.22
C ASP A 384 -0.10 22.36 20.76
N PHE A 385 0.79 21.83 21.59
CA PHE A 385 0.62 20.54 22.26
C PHE A 385 0.59 20.69 23.79
N GLN A 386 0.26 21.88 24.32
CA GLN A 386 0.24 22.14 25.76
C GLN A 386 -0.68 21.17 26.54
N HIS A 387 -1.74 20.70 25.88
CA HIS A 387 -2.71 19.75 26.41
C HIS A 387 -2.21 18.29 26.39
N VAL A 388 -1.08 17.99 25.75
CA VAL A 388 -0.57 16.62 25.52
C VAL A 388 0.42 16.19 26.59
N PRO A 389 0.18 15.06 27.30
CA PRO A 389 1.09 14.53 28.31
C PRO A 389 2.50 14.26 27.78
N GLY A 390 3.49 14.89 28.42
CA GLY A 390 4.91 14.80 28.04
C GLY A 390 5.38 15.86 27.05
N HIS A 391 4.47 16.67 26.48
CA HIS A 391 4.76 17.72 25.50
C HIS A 391 4.08 19.04 25.84
N ALA A 392 3.92 19.35 27.13
CA ALA A 392 3.15 20.48 27.66
C ALA A 392 3.74 21.86 27.33
N CYS A 393 4.04 22.12 26.07
CA CYS A 393 4.64 23.33 25.52
C CYS A 393 4.03 23.65 24.14
N VAL A 394 4.33 24.88 23.69
CA VAL A 394 4.07 25.32 22.32
C VAL A 394 5.42 25.31 21.60
N TYR A 395 5.48 24.66 20.45
CA TYR A 395 6.68 24.59 19.63
C TYR A 395 6.63 25.67 18.55
N PRO A 396 7.45 26.74 18.63
CA PRO A 396 7.64 27.64 17.51
C PRO A 396 8.44 26.99 16.38
N CYS A 397 8.37 27.55 15.16
CA CYS A 397 9.10 27.02 14.00
C CYS A 397 10.63 26.95 14.17
N ASP A 398 11.22 27.77 15.03
CA ASP A 398 12.66 27.80 15.32
C ASP A 398 13.05 26.93 16.53
N HIS A 399 12.10 26.18 17.11
CA HIS A 399 12.37 25.33 18.25
C HIS A 399 13.45 24.28 17.93
N ASN A 400 14.43 24.11 18.83
CA ASN A 400 15.60 23.25 18.60
C ASN A 400 15.25 21.80 18.20
N GLN A 401 14.20 21.21 18.80
CA GLN A 401 13.74 19.86 18.46
C GLN A 401 13.10 19.75 17.06
N LEU A 402 12.68 20.86 16.46
CA LEU A 402 12.00 20.90 15.17
C LEU A 402 12.84 21.58 14.07
N ARG A 403 14.10 21.93 14.34
CA ARG A 403 14.99 22.65 13.41
C ARG A 403 15.13 22.00 12.02
N ASN A 404 14.96 20.68 11.97
CA ASN A 404 15.08 19.88 10.75
C ASN A 404 13.73 19.60 10.08
N LEU A 405 12.61 19.96 10.71
CA LEU A 405 11.30 19.89 10.11
C LEU A 405 11.17 21.02 9.08
N LEU A 406 11.07 20.66 7.80
CA LEU A 406 10.86 21.62 6.71
C LEU A 406 9.44 22.15 6.69
N GLY A 407 8.48 21.31 7.05
CA GLY A 407 7.08 21.64 6.99
C GLY A 407 6.16 20.45 7.29
N ILE A 408 4.88 20.76 7.47
CA ILE A 408 3.80 19.78 7.53
C ILE A 408 2.85 20.02 6.37
N ILE A 409 2.61 19.00 5.55
CA ILE A 409 1.60 19.02 4.50
C ILE A 409 0.35 18.31 5.03
N ARG A 410 -0.69 19.10 5.23
CA ARG A 410 -2.03 18.61 5.53
C ARG A 410 -2.74 18.24 4.23
N PHE A 411 -3.37 17.07 4.20
CA PHE A 411 -4.26 16.65 3.12
C PHE A 411 -5.73 16.81 3.49
N ARG A 412 -6.54 17.11 2.47
CA ARG A 412 -8.00 16.94 2.48
C ARG A 412 -8.38 16.00 1.35
N THR A 413 -9.34 15.12 1.64
CA THR A 413 -9.83 14.05 0.76
C THR A 413 -11.35 13.95 0.85
N GLY A 414 -11.98 13.25 -0.09
CA GLY A 414 -13.42 12.97 -0.08
C GLY A 414 -14.28 14.23 -0.01
N ASP A 415 -15.29 14.21 0.86
CA ASP A 415 -16.25 15.30 1.07
C ASP A 415 -15.60 16.61 1.56
N GLU A 416 -14.36 16.56 2.03
CA GLU A 416 -13.61 17.75 2.40
C GLU A 416 -12.95 18.44 1.20
N THR A 417 -12.89 17.82 0.03
CA THR A 417 -12.28 18.41 -1.16
C THR A 417 -13.37 18.94 -2.10
N THR A 418 -13.48 20.26 -2.24
CA THR A 418 -14.45 20.87 -3.17
C THR A 418 -14.18 20.36 -4.58
N GLN A 419 -15.18 19.75 -5.23
CA GLN A 419 -15.03 19.40 -6.65
C GLN A 419 -15.14 20.68 -7.48
N TYR A 420 -14.03 21.07 -8.13
CA TYR A 420 -14.01 22.25 -8.99
C TYR A 420 -14.61 21.89 -10.34
N ILE A 421 -15.69 22.58 -10.71
CA ILE A 421 -16.21 22.60 -12.07
C ILE A 421 -15.61 23.84 -12.74
N THR A 422 -15.03 23.65 -13.91
CA THR A 422 -14.61 24.74 -14.80
C THR A 422 -15.74 25.74 -14.99
N ASN A 423 -15.43 27.02 -14.74
CA ASN A 423 -16.28 28.20 -14.83
C ASN A 423 -17.60 27.99 -15.62
N ARG A 424 -18.74 27.86 -14.90
CA ARG A 424 -20.07 27.67 -15.49
C ARG A 424 -20.46 28.70 -16.55
N GLN A 425 -19.90 29.92 -16.51
CA GLN A 425 -20.22 30.98 -17.45
C GLN A 425 -19.49 30.84 -18.80
N ALA A 426 -18.34 30.15 -18.83
CA ALA A 426 -17.54 29.90 -20.03
C ALA A 426 -17.59 28.42 -20.47
N TRP A 427 -18.24 27.57 -19.68
CA TRP A 427 -18.41 26.16 -19.99
C TRP A 427 -19.51 26.00 -21.05
N ASN A 428 -19.11 25.65 -22.26
CA ASN A 428 -20.04 25.16 -23.27
C ASN A 428 -20.48 23.75 -22.85
N GLU A 429 -21.77 23.53 -22.61
CA GLU A 429 -22.33 22.19 -22.31
C GLU A 429 -22.00 21.16 -23.39
N ASN A 430 -21.72 21.62 -24.62
CA ASN A 430 -21.28 20.78 -25.74
C ASN A 430 -19.77 20.48 -25.75
N SER A 431 -18.98 21.11 -24.88
CA SER A 431 -17.57 20.77 -24.69
C SER A 431 -17.47 19.65 -23.63
N PRO A 432 -17.06 18.43 -24.01
CA PRO A 432 -16.89 17.37 -23.03
C PRO A 432 -15.76 17.78 -22.06
N ALA A 433 -16.01 17.62 -20.76
CA ALA A 433 -14.93 17.58 -19.79
C ALA A 433 -13.95 16.48 -20.21
N ARG A 434 -12.68 16.85 -20.37
CA ARG A 434 -11.62 15.91 -20.69
C ARG A 434 -10.88 15.57 -19.41
N ASP A 435 -10.83 14.29 -19.12
CA ASP A 435 -9.99 13.79 -18.04
C ASP A 435 -8.50 14.04 -18.33
N LEU A 436 -7.73 14.24 -17.26
CA LEU A 436 -6.30 14.50 -17.36
C LEU A 436 -5.55 13.18 -17.63
N ILE A 437 -4.92 13.11 -18.79
CA ILE A 437 -4.13 11.92 -19.19
C ILE A 437 -2.84 11.73 -18.38
N ARG A 438 -2.49 12.68 -17.50
CA ARG A 438 -1.27 12.69 -16.68
C ARG A 438 -1.58 13.16 -15.26
N LEU A 439 -0.73 12.76 -14.32
CA LEU A 439 -0.69 13.32 -12.98
C LEU A 439 -0.45 14.84 -13.11
N SER A 440 -1.37 15.64 -12.58
CA SER A 440 -1.42 17.09 -12.82
C SER A 440 -1.58 17.85 -11.51
N GLY A 441 -0.83 18.96 -11.38
CA GLY A 441 -0.85 19.84 -10.22
C GLY A 441 -1.45 21.20 -10.55
N PHE A 442 -2.31 21.71 -9.68
CA PHE A 442 -2.92 23.03 -9.77
C PHE A 442 -2.77 23.75 -8.43
N TYR A 443 -2.86 25.07 -8.43
CA TYR A 443 -2.92 25.85 -7.19
C TYR A 443 -3.97 26.93 -7.32
N ASP A 444 -4.63 27.25 -6.21
CA ASP A 444 -5.64 28.31 -6.16
C ASP A 444 -4.95 29.67 -6.00
N THR A 445 -5.23 30.59 -6.92
CA THR A 445 -4.76 31.99 -6.85
C THR A 445 -5.80 32.93 -6.25
N SER A 446 -7.02 32.44 -5.96
CA SER A 446 -8.12 33.27 -5.46
C SER A 446 -8.11 33.43 -3.93
N VAL A 447 -7.41 32.56 -3.20
CA VAL A 447 -7.27 32.58 -1.74
C VAL A 447 -5.78 32.79 -1.39
N PRO A 448 -5.29 34.03 -1.30
CA PRO A 448 -3.87 34.31 -1.12
C PRO A 448 -3.35 33.98 0.30
N GLU A 449 -4.22 33.81 1.29
CA GLU A 449 -3.83 33.59 2.69
C GLU A 449 -3.23 32.19 2.94
N LEU A 450 -3.58 31.21 2.11
CA LEU A 450 -3.10 29.83 2.19
C LEU A 450 -2.78 29.30 0.79
N LEU A 451 -1.65 28.60 0.64
CA LEU A 451 -1.38 27.88 -0.60
C LEU A 451 -2.25 26.61 -0.66
N HIS A 452 -3.33 26.66 -1.43
CA HIS A 452 -4.12 25.48 -1.77
C HIS A 452 -3.54 24.81 -3.02
N TYR A 453 -2.88 23.67 -2.86
CA TYR A 453 -2.32 22.90 -3.96
C TYR A 453 -3.17 21.65 -4.24
N PHE A 454 -3.65 21.48 -5.46
CA PHE A 454 -4.46 20.35 -5.89
C PHE A 454 -3.64 19.38 -6.74
N SER A 455 -3.63 18.12 -6.31
CA SER A 455 -3.02 17.03 -7.04
C SER A 455 -4.11 16.15 -7.64
N ILE A 456 -4.19 16.08 -8.97
CA ILE A 456 -5.18 15.29 -9.71
C ILE A 456 -4.48 14.08 -10.34
N GLY A 457 -4.90 12.87 -9.96
CA GLY A 457 -4.28 11.63 -10.42
C GLY A 457 -4.63 11.30 -11.87
N ARG A 458 -3.70 10.72 -12.62
CA ARG A 458 -3.90 10.17 -13.97
C ARG A 458 -5.00 9.10 -13.96
N LEU A 459 -5.85 9.11 -14.99
CA LEU A 459 -6.81 8.02 -15.20
C LEU A 459 -6.15 6.69 -15.60
N PRO A 460 -6.70 5.55 -15.16
CA PRO A 460 -6.20 4.26 -15.56
C PRO A 460 -6.51 3.87 -17.00
N GLN A 461 -5.53 3.28 -17.70
CA GLN A 461 -5.64 2.89 -19.11
C GLN A 461 -6.66 1.76 -19.38
N THR A 462 -7.01 0.96 -18.37
CA THR A 462 -7.97 -0.15 -18.48
C THR A 462 -9.42 0.29 -18.51
N GLN A 463 -9.70 1.57 -18.32
CA GLN A 463 -11.04 2.16 -18.21
C GLN A 463 -11.74 2.39 -19.57
N LYS A 464 -11.36 1.65 -20.63
CA LYS A 464 -11.83 1.84 -22.02
C LYS A 464 -13.35 1.82 -22.20
N ALA A 465 -14.13 1.32 -21.24
CA ALA A 465 -15.59 1.30 -21.32
C ALA A 465 -16.28 2.62 -20.91
N GLN A 466 -15.60 3.52 -20.18
CA GLN A 466 -16.24 4.72 -19.61
C GLN A 466 -16.20 5.97 -20.50
N ASP A 467 -15.44 5.93 -21.61
CA ASP A 467 -15.41 7.01 -22.60
C ASP A 467 -16.62 6.98 -23.57
N THR A 468 -17.52 5.99 -23.44
CA THR A 468 -18.76 5.92 -24.21
C THR A 468 -19.80 6.91 -23.65
N SER A 469 -20.60 7.53 -24.52
CA SER A 469 -21.64 8.49 -24.12
C SER A 469 -22.62 7.90 -23.09
N THR A 470 -22.94 6.61 -23.22
CA THR A 470 -23.81 5.85 -22.33
C THR A 470 -23.24 5.69 -20.92
N ALA A 471 -21.91 5.56 -20.77
CA ALA A 471 -21.27 5.44 -19.46
C ALA A 471 -21.14 6.79 -18.72
N ARG A 472 -21.12 7.90 -19.46
CA ARG A 472 -21.16 9.27 -18.92
C ARG A 472 -22.52 9.63 -18.30
N GLU A 473 -23.60 8.99 -18.77
CA GLU A 473 -24.99 9.25 -18.33
C GLU A 473 -25.45 8.37 -17.16
N LEU A 474 -24.67 7.37 -16.72
CA LEU A 474 -25.00 6.47 -15.59
C LEU A 474 -24.91 7.14 -14.21
N TYR A 475 -25.35 8.39 -14.07
CA TYR A 475 -25.36 9.10 -12.78
C TYR A 475 -26.32 8.49 -11.75
N MET A 476 -27.24 7.63 -12.19
CA MET A 476 -28.20 6.94 -11.33
C MET A 476 -28.53 5.58 -11.96
N LEU A 477 -28.01 4.48 -11.43
CA LEU A 477 -28.64 3.14 -11.47
C LEU A 477 -27.72 2.10 -10.84
N ASP A 478 -28.17 1.53 -9.72
CA ASP A 478 -27.74 0.23 -9.22
C ASP A 478 -27.97 -0.79 -10.34
N SER A 479 -26.89 -1.37 -10.89
CA SER A 479 -27.02 -2.59 -11.68
C SER A 479 -26.05 -3.64 -11.16
N GLN A 480 -26.69 -4.72 -10.71
CA GLN A 480 -26.12 -6.03 -10.50
C GLN A 480 -25.60 -6.56 -11.86
N ASP A 481 -24.56 -7.37 -11.82
CA ASP A 481 -23.94 -8.09 -12.96
C ASP A 481 -22.80 -7.38 -13.73
N ASP A 482 -21.75 -6.95 -13.00
CA ASP A 482 -20.48 -6.55 -13.64
C ASP A 482 -19.31 -7.49 -13.29
N GLU A 483 -18.91 -8.31 -14.27
CA GLU A 483 -17.99 -9.46 -14.16
C GLU A 483 -16.49 -9.09 -14.04
N TYR A 484 -16.17 -7.79 -14.03
CA TYR A 484 -14.80 -7.26 -13.97
C TYR A 484 -14.49 -6.35 -12.76
N GLY A 485 -15.43 -6.13 -11.84
CA GLY A 485 -15.27 -5.09 -10.82
C GLY A 485 -15.70 -5.46 -9.41
N VAL A 486 -15.05 -6.43 -8.76
CA VAL A 486 -15.18 -6.53 -7.30
C VAL A 486 -14.23 -5.49 -6.68
N ASN A 487 -14.79 -4.29 -6.42
CA ASN A 487 -14.26 -3.12 -5.70
C ASN A 487 -13.57 -1.98 -6.49
N ILE A 488 -13.98 -1.67 -7.73
CA ILE A 488 -13.54 -0.42 -8.37
C ILE A 488 -14.74 0.36 -8.93
N ALA A 489 -15.33 1.19 -8.08
CA ALA A 489 -16.00 2.40 -8.53
C ALA A 489 -14.98 3.56 -8.50
N PHE A 490 -14.05 3.63 -9.47
CA PHE A 490 -13.26 4.85 -9.67
C PHE A 490 -13.82 5.59 -10.90
N LYS A 491 -14.93 6.29 -10.68
CA LYS A 491 -15.68 7.00 -11.72
C LYS A 491 -15.04 8.34 -12.15
N HIS A 492 -14.04 8.84 -11.39
CA HIS A 492 -13.35 10.11 -11.67
C HIS A 492 -11.90 10.10 -11.16
N GLN A 493 -11.07 10.99 -11.71
CA GLN A 493 -9.73 11.28 -11.21
C GLN A 493 -9.79 11.74 -9.76
N GLN A 494 -9.05 11.06 -8.87
CA GLN A 494 -9.06 11.42 -7.45
C GLN A 494 -8.20 12.66 -7.20
N MET A 495 -8.86 13.74 -6.79
CA MET A 495 -8.22 14.97 -6.37
C MET A 495 -7.80 14.90 -4.90
N LEU A 496 -6.61 15.40 -4.62
CA LEU A 496 -6.04 15.52 -3.28
C LEU A 496 -5.64 16.97 -3.08
N GLU A 497 -6.28 17.67 -2.14
CA GLU A 497 -5.88 19.02 -1.73
C GLU A 497 -4.76 18.94 -0.70
N MET A 498 -3.73 19.75 -0.87
CA MET A 498 -2.53 19.81 -0.06
C MET A 498 -2.36 21.23 0.47
N LEU A 499 -2.22 21.35 1.79
CA LEU A 499 -2.11 22.60 2.53
C LEU A 499 -0.82 22.57 3.36
N PRO A 500 0.24 23.28 2.95
CA PRO A 500 1.45 23.41 3.74
C PRO A 500 1.21 24.33 4.95
N PHE A 501 1.63 23.91 6.14
CA PHE A 501 1.64 24.72 7.35
C PHE A 501 2.82 24.34 8.25
N PHE A 502 3.12 25.18 9.25
CA PHE A 502 4.30 25.03 10.11
C PHE A 502 5.59 24.87 9.30
N ILE A 503 5.85 25.85 8.43
CA ILE A 503 6.94 25.79 7.44
C ILE A 503 8.20 26.44 8.00
N ARG A 504 9.36 25.85 7.75
CA ARG A 504 10.64 26.43 8.15
C ARG A 504 10.91 27.75 7.44
N SER A 505 11.51 28.72 8.15
CA SER A 505 11.64 30.11 7.71
C SER A 505 12.36 30.29 6.36
N ASP A 506 13.29 29.42 6.00
CA ASP A 506 13.97 29.43 4.70
C ASP A 506 13.07 29.02 3.52
N PHE A 507 12.04 28.20 3.77
CA PHE A 507 11.02 27.80 2.79
C PHE A 507 9.80 28.73 2.76
N GLN A 508 9.64 29.62 3.74
CA GLN A 508 8.56 30.62 3.77
C GLN A 508 8.81 31.82 2.82
N LYS A 509 10.02 31.97 2.28
CA LYS A 509 10.46 33.18 1.56
C LYS A 509 9.75 33.41 0.23
N THR A 510 9.32 32.35 -0.45
CA THR A 510 8.69 32.45 -1.78
C THR A 510 7.54 31.46 -1.93
N GLU A 511 6.53 31.83 -2.72
CA GLU A 511 5.44 30.92 -3.09
C GLU A 511 5.95 29.66 -3.80
N GLU A 512 7.04 29.78 -4.57
CA GLU A 512 7.65 28.66 -5.27
C GLU A 512 8.31 27.65 -4.32
N SER A 513 8.90 28.11 -3.22
CA SER A 513 9.41 27.23 -2.16
C SER A 513 8.29 26.42 -1.51
N LEU A 514 7.13 27.02 -1.26
CA LEU A 514 5.95 26.32 -0.75
C LEU A 514 5.40 25.31 -1.76
N LYS A 515 5.28 25.71 -3.04
CA LYS A 515 4.88 24.80 -4.14
C LYS A 515 5.82 23.60 -4.26
N SER A 516 7.12 23.82 -4.08
CA SER A 516 8.13 22.75 -4.14
C SER A 516 7.92 21.69 -3.05
N LEU A 517 7.50 22.10 -1.85
CA LEU A 517 7.13 21.18 -0.77
C LEU A 517 5.86 20.37 -1.10
N CYS A 518 4.83 20.98 -1.71
CA CYS A 518 3.61 20.29 -2.14
C CYS A 518 3.82 19.34 -3.32
N ARG A 519 4.76 19.66 -4.23
CA ARG A 519 5.10 18.80 -5.36
C ARG A 519 5.72 17.46 -4.93
N ILE A 520 6.35 17.37 -3.76
CA ILE A 520 6.90 16.11 -3.24
C ILE A 520 5.79 15.05 -3.08
N PRO A 521 4.76 15.23 -2.21
CA PRO A 521 3.69 14.26 -2.07
C PRO A 521 2.89 14.08 -3.36
N HIS A 522 2.78 15.10 -4.21
CA HIS A 522 2.17 14.99 -5.53
C HIS A 522 2.84 13.92 -6.40
N TYR A 523 4.16 14.01 -6.60
CA TYR A 523 4.90 13.02 -7.41
C TYR A 523 5.06 11.66 -6.72
N LEU A 524 4.89 11.60 -5.41
CA LEU A 524 4.86 10.34 -4.66
C LEU A 524 3.51 9.60 -4.76
N ARG A 525 2.51 10.09 -5.51
CA ARG A 525 1.27 9.33 -5.78
C ARG A 525 1.45 8.22 -6.82
N ILE A 526 2.50 7.41 -6.68
CA ILE A 526 2.85 6.31 -7.58
C ILE A 526 2.91 4.99 -6.80
N SER A 527 2.54 3.88 -7.44
CA SER A 527 2.82 2.55 -6.93
C SER A 527 3.73 1.82 -7.93
N PRO A 528 4.84 1.21 -7.47
CA PRO A 528 5.69 0.41 -8.34
C PRO A 528 5.00 -0.88 -8.78
N ALA A 529 4.07 -1.40 -7.97
CA ALA A 529 3.31 -2.62 -8.26
C ALA A 529 2.11 -2.39 -9.19
N TRP A 530 1.63 -1.16 -9.34
CA TRP A 530 0.50 -0.84 -10.21
C TRP A 530 0.93 0.06 -11.37
N ALA A 531 1.01 -0.56 -12.54
CA ALA A 531 1.26 0.07 -13.83
C ALA A 531 0.19 1.07 -14.27
N MET A 532 -1.05 0.85 -13.87
CA MET A 532 -2.20 1.40 -14.59
C MET A 532 -2.74 2.68 -13.97
N GLY A 533 -2.12 3.34 -12.99
CA GLY A 533 -2.68 4.59 -12.44
C GLY A 533 -1.91 5.15 -11.23
N ASN A 534 -2.40 6.26 -10.68
CA ASN A 534 -1.88 6.83 -9.45
C ASN A 534 -2.58 6.25 -8.21
N ILE A 535 -1.83 6.06 -7.14
CA ILE A 535 -2.41 5.73 -5.82
C ILE A 535 -3.10 6.96 -5.22
N HIS A 536 -4.17 6.72 -4.45
CA HIS A 536 -4.98 7.77 -3.85
C HIS A 536 -4.15 8.74 -3.01
N SER A 537 -3.35 8.21 -2.09
CA SER A 537 -2.48 8.96 -1.17
C SER A 537 -1.01 8.79 -1.56
N PRO A 538 -0.11 9.72 -1.20
CA PRO A 538 1.32 9.58 -1.44
C PRO A 538 1.89 8.27 -0.88
N TYR A 539 2.91 7.72 -1.53
CA TYR A 539 3.43 6.37 -1.29
C TYR A 539 3.63 6.00 0.19
N PRO A 540 4.34 6.76 1.05
CA PRO A 540 4.49 6.39 2.46
C PRO A 540 3.14 6.31 3.21
N MET A 541 2.19 7.19 2.88
CA MET A 541 0.85 7.15 3.45
C MET A 541 0.03 5.97 2.93
N HIS A 542 0.16 5.64 1.65
CA HIS A 542 -0.45 4.45 1.07
C HIS A 542 0.06 3.18 1.74
N LEU A 543 1.38 3.04 1.89
CA LEU A 543 1.99 1.92 2.58
C LEU A 543 1.43 1.75 4.00
N GLY A 544 1.40 2.81 4.79
CA GLY A 544 0.88 2.74 6.17
C GLY A 544 -0.61 2.35 6.24
N LYS A 545 -1.44 2.90 5.35
CA LYS A 545 -2.87 2.53 5.26
C LYS A 545 -3.06 1.07 4.85
N GLN A 546 -2.29 0.57 3.88
CA GLN A 546 -2.39 -0.82 3.43
C GLN A 546 -1.82 -1.79 4.47
N LEU A 547 -0.73 -1.43 5.15
CA LEU A 547 -0.16 -2.23 6.23
C LEU A 547 -1.20 -2.54 7.31
N ILE A 548 -1.97 -1.52 7.74
CA ILE A 548 -3.09 -1.72 8.67
C ILE A 548 -4.16 -2.58 8.01
N LYS A 549 -4.56 -2.27 6.77
CA LYS A 549 -5.60 -3.00 6.02
C LYS A 549 -5.35 -4.50 5.96
N ASP A 550 -4.16 -4.90 5.59
CA ASP A 550 -3.81 -6.30 5.33
C ASP A 550 -3.95 -7.18 6.57
N HIS A 551 -3.84 -6.57 7.76
CA HIS A 551 -3.86 -7.29 9.04
C HIS A 551 -5.21 -7.19 9.77
N LEU A 552 -6.12 -6.28 9.38
CA LEU A 552 -7.44 -6.15 10.01
C LEU A 552 -8.24 -7.46 10.00
N CYS A 553 -8.01 -8.33 9.02
CA CYS A 553 -8.64 -9.64 8.97
C CYS A 553 -8.31 -10.50 10.21
N ILE A 554 -7.14 -10.33 10.85
CA ILE A 554 -6.76 -11.04 12.10
C ILE A 554 -7.72 -10.69 13.22
N LEU A 555 -8.27 -9.47 13.23
CA LEU A 555 -9.28 -9.03 14.20
C LEU A 555 -10.70 -9.45 13.79
N GLY A 556 -10.87 -10.07 12.62
CA GLY A 556 -12.17 -10.51 12.10
C GLY A 556 -12.95 -9.41 11.39
N ILE A 557 -12.29 -8.31 11.03
CA ILE A 557 -12.87 -7.24 10.22
C ILE A 557 -12.60 -7.54 8.74
N GLU A 558 -13.67 -7.70 7.97
CA GLU A 558 -13.61 -7.82 6.50
C GLU A 558 -13.55 -6.40 5.89
N VAL A 559 -12.73 -6.20 4.84
CA VAL A 559 -12.40 -4.87 4.29
C VAL A 559 -12.41 -4.83 2.77
#